data_AF-A0AAW9QR51-F1
#
_entry.id   AF-A0AAW9QR51-F1
#
_cell.length_a   1.000
_cell.length_b   1.000
_cell.length_c   1.000
_cell.angle_alpha   90.00
_cell.angle_beta   90.00
_cell.angle_gamma   90.00
#
_symmetry.space_group_name_H-M   'P 1'
#
loop_
_entity.id
_entity.type
_entity.pdbx_description
1 polymer ?
#
loop_
_entity_poly.entity_id
_entity_poly.type
_entity_poly.pdbx_seq_one_letter_code
_entity_poly.pdbx_strand_id
1 'polypeptide(L)' 'MSQQIFRGAGDVYLDEVEVTTDYRRLPDGKIVADQIAAVYLSPRDPDYFRARSRPVALDRYRLELSPLTVSPR' A
#
# COMPACT_ATOMS: atom_id res chain seq x y z
N MET A 1 7.40 1.63 -6.17
CA MET A 1 6.14 1.87 -6.91
C MET A 1 5.45 0.54 -7.09
N SER A 2 4.18 0.44 -6.72
CA SER A 2 3.35 -0.77 -6.89
C SER A 2 2.08 -0.40 -7.66
N GLN A 3 1.50 -1.35 -8.38
CA GLN A 3 0.25 -1.14 -9.11
C GLN A 3 -0.88 -1.92 -8.43
N GLN A 4 -2.02 -1.28 -8.19
CA GLN A 4 -3.23 -1.94 -7.71
C GLN A 4 -4.28 -1.98 -8.83
N ILE A 5 -4.96 -3.12 -8.95
CA ILE A 5 -5.98 -3.36 -9.97
C ILE A 5 -7.32 -3.45 -9.27
N PHE A 6 -8.24 -2.53 -9.57
CA PHE A 6 -9.62 -2.62 -9.14
C PHE A 6 -10.48 -3.17 -10.29
N ARG A 7 -11.18 -4.27 -10.03
CA ARG A 7 -12.09 -4.90 -11.01
C ARG A 7 -13.53 -4.53 -10.63
N GLY A 8 -14.04 -3.43 -11.19
CA GLY A 8 -15.45 -3.05 -11.10
C GLY A 8 -16.28 -3.68 -12.24
N ALA A 9 -17.61 -3.72 -12.08
CA ALA A 9 -18.54 -4.22 -13.10
C ALA A 9 -18.61 -3.26 -14.30
N GLY A 10 -17.61 -3.30 -15.17
CA GLY A 10 -17.60 -2.57 -16.44
C GLY A 10 -16.20 -2.28 -16.95
N ASP A 11 -15.32 -1.82 -16.06
CA ASP A 11 -13.97 -1.38 -16.43
C ASP A 11 -12.94 -1.81 -15.37
N VAL A 12 -11.81 -2.34 -15.85
CA VAL A 12 -10.63 -2.59 -15.02
C VAL A 12 -9.78 -1.34 -15.03
N TYR A 13 -9.70 -0.65 -13.89
CA TYR A 13 -8.83 0.50 -13.72
C TYR A 13 -7.56 0.09 -12.96
N LEU A 14 -6.44 0.64 -13.41
CA LEU A 14 -5.14 0.48 -12.78
C LEU A 14 -4.83 1.78 -12.07
N ASP A 15 -4.96 1.77 -10.75
CA ASP A 15 -4.54 2.89 -9.92
C ASP A 15 -3.06 2.74 -9.58
N GLU A 16 -2.37 3.87 -9.58
CA GLU A 16 -0.97 3.93 -9.17
C GLU A 16 -0.93 4.04 -7.65
N VAL A 17 -0.12 3.20 -7.00
CA VAL A 17 0.01 3.20 -5.54
C VAL A 17 1.46 3.38 -5.14
N GLU A 18 1.71 4.46 -4.43
CA GLU A 18 2.98 4.73 -3.77
C GLU A 18 2.90 4.23 -2.33
N VAL A 19 3.86 3.39 -1.93
CA VAL A 19 3.91 2.81 -0.58
C VAL A 19 5.21 3.21 0.09
N THR A 20 5.10 3.84 1.26
CA THR A 20 6.23 4.16 2.14
C THR A 20 6.05 3.39 3.45
N THR A 21 7.10 2.71 3.90
CA THR A 21 7.06 1.91 5.14
C THR A 21 8.26 2.21 6.01
N ASP A 22 8.03 2.57 7.27
CA ASP A 22 9.06 2.78 8.28
C ASP A 22 9.15 1.57 9.20
N TYR A 23 10.20 0.76 9.02
CA TYR A 23 10.41 -0.46 9.79
C TYR A 23 11.26 -0.22 11.03
N ARG A 24 10.85 -0.81 12.15
CA ARG A 24 11.62 -0.84 13.39
C ARG A 24 11.73 -2.26 13.93
N ARG A 25 12.96 -2.70 14.15
CA ARG A 25 13.24 -3.97 14.82
C ARG A 25 13.16 -3.80 16.34
N LEU A 26 12.45 -4.70 17.01
CA LEU A 26 12.33 -4.73 18.46
C LEU A 26 13.38 -5.67 19.09
N PRO A 27 13.69 -5.52 20.39
CA PRO A 27 14.65 -6.38 21.08
C PRO A 27 14.25 -7.86 21.11
N ASP A 28 12.95 -8.16 21.12
CA ASP A 28 12.39 -9.52 21.11
C ASP A 28 12.41 -10.20 19.72
N GLY A 29 13.05 -9.56 18.73
CA GLY A 29 13.17 -10.09 17.38
C GLY A 29 11.96 -9.82 16.48
N LYS A 30 10.88 -9.22 17.00
CA LYS A 30 9.76 -8.76 16.18
C LYS A 30 10.15 -7.54 15.35
N ILE A 31 9.40 -7.30 14.29
CA ILE A 31 9.50 -6.09 13.48
C ILE A 31 8.13 -5.42 13.49
N VAL A 32 8.10 -4.14 13.82
CA VAL A 32 6.90 -3.30 13.68
C VAL A 32 7.13 -2.29 12.58
N ALA A 33 6.07 -1.87 11.90
CA ALA A 33 6.16 -0.79 10.93
C ALA A 33 4.91 0.07 10.87
N ASP A 34 5.11 1.35 10.58
CA ASP A 34 4.07 2.24 10.10
C ASP A 34 4.19 2.30 8.57
N GLN A 35 3.13 1.93 7.87
CA GLN A 35 3.05 1.97 6.41
C GLN A 35 1.96 2.95 5.97
N ILE A 36 2.27 3.75 4.95
CA ILE A 36 1.30 4.61 4.27
C ILE A 36 1.26 4.20 2.80
N ALA A 37 0.05 3.98 2.28
CA ALA A 37 -0.21 3.77 0.86
C ALA A 37 -1.00 4.97 0.32
N ALA A 38 -0.43 5.65 -0.67
CA ALA A 38 -1.03 6.76 -1.38
C ALA A 38 -1.55 6.27 -2.72
N VAL A 39 -2.86 6.38 -2.92
CA VAL A 39 -3.55 5.93 -4.14
C VAL A 39 -3.78 7.12 -5.05
N TYR A 40 -3.34 7.00 -6.29
CA TYR A 40 -3.52 8.00 -7.34
C TYR A 40 -4.44 7.43 -8.41
N LEU A 41 -5.34 8.29 -8.92
CA LEU A 41 -6.23 7.91 -10.01
C LEU A 41 -5.43 7.49 -11.25
N SER A 42 -5.98 6.58 -12.03
CA SER A 42 -5.49 6.29 -13.37
C SER A 42 -5.70 7.49 -14.31
N PRO A 43 -4.83 7.75 -15.31
CA PRO A 43 -5.06 8.77 -16.35
C PRO A 43 -6.36 8.61 -17.16
N ARG A 44 -7.01 7.45 -17.06
CA ARG A 44 -8.30 7.16 -17.68
C ARG A 44 -9.49 7.58 -16.82
N ASP A 45 -9.27 7.88 -15.55
CA ASP A 45 -10.30 8.40 -14.67
C ASP A 45 -10.66 9.84 -15.08
N PRO A 46 -11.96 10.19 -15.23
CA PRO A 46 -12.39 11.54 -15.61
C PRO A 46 -11.86 12.65 -14.68
N ASP A 47 -11.62 12.33 -13.41
CA ASP A 47 -11.16 13.27 -12.39
C ASP A 47 -9.63 13.26 -12.22
N TYR A 48 -8.89 12.45 -12.99
CA TYR A 48 -7.42 12.37 -12.91
C TYR A 48 -6.72 13.74 -12.95
N PHE A 49 -7.06 14.58 -13.93
CA PHE A 49 -6.46 15.91 -14.06
C PHE A 49 -6.95 16.88 -12.97
N ARG A 50 -8.12 16.64 -12.38
CA ARG A 50 -8.63 17.42 -11.24
C ARG A 50 -7.87 17.09 -9.96
N ALA A 51 -7.39 15.85 -9.81
CA ALA A 51 -6.59 15.42 -8.66
C ALA A 51 -5.19 16.07 -8.63
N ARG A 52 -4.70 16.64 -9.75
CA ARG A 52 -3.44 17.42 -9.81
C ARG A 52 -2.23 16.71 -9.18
N SER A 53 -2.06 15.42 -9.49
CA SER A 53 -0.99 14.58 -8.94
C SER A 53 -0.99 14.46 -7.41
N ARG A 54 -2.16 14.66 -6.78
CA ARG A 54 -2.36 14.37 -5.36
C ARG A 54 -3.03 13.01 -5.20
N PRO A 55 -2.69 12.27 -4.15
CA PRO A 55 -3.39 11.03 -3.86
C PRO A 55 -4.85 11.33 -3.51
N VAL A 56 -5.75 10.49 -4.02
CA VAL A 56 -7.19 10.56 -3.73
C VAL A 56 -7.56 9.76 -2.49
N ALA A 57 -6.70 8.85 -2.05
CA ALA A 57 -6.81 8.15 -0.78
C ALA A 57 -5.43 7.96 -0.14
N LEU A 58 -5.41 7.96 1.19
CA LEU A 58 -4.24 7.66 2.01
C LEU A 58 -4.63 6.61 3.04
N ASP A 59 -4.16 5.39 2.84
CA ASP A 59 -4.35 4.30 3.78
C ASP A 59 -3.16 4.20 4.72
N ARG A 60 -3.44 4.04 6.02
CA ARG A 60 -2.41 3.85 7.05
C ARG A 60 -2.55 2.48 7.68
N TYR A 61 -1.44 1.74 7.67
CA TYR A 61 -1.35 0.42 8.26
C TYR A 61 -0.32 0.39 9.39
N ARG A 62 -0.64 -0.33 10.46
CA ARG A 62 0.34 -0.81 11.44
C ARG A 62 0.64 -2.26 11.14
N LEU A 63 1.90 -2.56 10.87
CA LEU A 63 2.38 -3.92 10.61
C LEU A 63 3.06 -4.47 11.85
N GLU A 64 2.75 -5.72 12.17
CA GLU A 64 3.39 -6.49 13.25
C GLU A 64 3.86 -7.82 12.67
N LEU A 65 5.18 -7.99 12.58
CA LEU A 65 5.81 -9.18 12.03
C LEU A 65 6.47 -9.96 13.16
N SER A 66 6.02 -11.21 13.33
CA SER A 66 6.59 -12.14 14.30
C SER A 66 7.50 -13.14 13.60
N PRO A 67 8.66 -13.49 14.18
CA PRO A 67 9.49 -14.56 13.65
C PRO A 67 8.71 -15.88 13.60
N LEU A 68 8.78 -16.59 12.48
CA LEU A 68 8.28 -17.96 12.42
C LEU A 68 9.27 -18.86 13.16
N THR A 69 8.82 -19.50 14.23
CA THR A 69 9.55 -20.62 14.82
C THR A 69 9.31 -21.84 13.95
N VAL A 70 10.14 -22.06 12.94
CA VAL A 70 10.12 -23.30 12.17
C VAL A 70 10.91 -24.34 12.97
N SER A 71 10.21 -25.27 13.62
CA SER A 71 10.86 -26.45 14.19
C SER A 71 11.45 -27.30 13.06
N PRO A 72 12.76 -27.64 13.10
CA PRO A 72 13.33 -28.53 12.12
C PRO A 72 12.67 -29.92 12.25
N ARG A 73 12.24 -30.48 11.12
CA ARG A 73 11.79 -31.88 11.02
C ARG A 73 12.97 -32.83 11.02
#